data_AF-A0A2D9RKT0-F1
#
_entry.id   AF-A0A2D9RKT0-F1
#
_cell.length_a   1.000
_cell.length_b   1.000
_cell.length_c   1.000
_cell.angle_alpha   90.00
_cell.angle_beta   90.00
_cell.angle_gamma   90.00
#
_symmetry.space_group_name_H-M   'P 1'
#
loop_
_entity.id
_entity.type
_entity.pdbx_description
1 polymer ?
#
loop_
_entity_poly.entity_id
_entity_poly.type
_entity_poly.pdbx_seq_one_letter_code
_entity_poly.pdbx_strand_id
1 'polypeptide(L)'
;MTSLRLTQSDLWAKYGTGHEHDAYNNQDQRIHMDYPNHTLTHPPKWDAPEAVEIIVYLSGQAEAGGSTAVVPRAGSDDEAYLPPLVHSPGIGDIPWINDRSQAESWFVRNKPEVAKLRNSLYRREKYTKHKKGSVLFYRHDVWHRGTPLHRDTVRFAQNLTFRKAEASWISNLHPGWAWAMYKPDLRMERLIAQSTIEQRAVLGFPPPGDPNWDHETVSYVEARYESLGFDGLPYREALP
;
A
#
# COMPACT_ATOMS: atom_id res chain seq x y z
N MET A 1 -2.71 8.33 -22.03
CA MET A 1 -2.09 8.89 -20.80
C MET A 1 -2.43 8.01 -19.62
N THR A 2 -1.57 7.89 -18.61
CA THR A 2 -1.65 6.82 -17.60
C THR A 2 -2.91 6.93 -16.73
N SER A 3 -3.73 5.88 -16.76
CA SER A 3 -4.95 5.72 -15.96
C SER A 3 -4.68 5.32 -14.50
N LEU A 4 -3.43 5.40 -14.05
CA LEU A 4 -2.97 4.94 -12.74
C LEU A 4 -2.32 6.07 -11.93
N ARG A 5 -2.38 5.96 -10.60
CA ARG A 5 -1.70 6.82 -9.64
C ARG A 5 -0.98 5.98 -8.59
N LEU A 6 0.24 6.37 -8.26
CA LEU A 6 0.99 5.84 -7.12
C LEU A 6 0.55 6.59 -5.86
N THR A 7 -0.01 5.88 -4.89
CA THR A 7 -0.55 6.48 -3.66
C THR A 7 0.28 6.14 -2.42
N GLN A 8 1.11 5.09 -2.51
CA GLN A 8 2.08 4.69 -1.49
C GLN A 8 3.34 4.14 -2.14
N SER A 9 4.48 4.35 -1.50
CA SER A 9 5.82 3.87 -1.81
C SER A 9 6.71 3.95 -0.55
N ASP A 10 6.39 3.15 0.47
CA ASP A 10 7.05 3.20 1.77
C ASP A 10 8.10 2.11 1.90
N LEU A 11 9.28 2.47 2.40
CA LEU A 11 10.28 1.50 2.83
C LEU A 11 9.98 1.10 4.28
N TRP A 12 9.69 -0.18 4.49
CA TRP A 12 9.41 -0.77 5.79
C TRP A 12 10.57 -1.62 6.28
N ALA A 13 11.15 -1.25 7.41
CA ALA A 13 12.08 -2.08 8.17
C ALA A 13 11.34 -2.75 9.33
N LYS A 14 11.27 -4.09 9.31
CA LYS A 14 10.79 -4.88 10.43
C LYS A 14 11.99 -5.51 11.13
N TYR A 15 12.09 -5.33 12.44
CA TYR A 15 13.20 -5.82 13.26
C TYR A 15 12.76 -7.09 13.98
N GLY A 16 13.58 -8.13 14.01
CA GLY A 16 13.30 -9.36 14.75
C GLY A 16 13.68 -9.21 16.22
N THR A 17 12.78 -8.62 17.01
CA THR A 17 12.96 -8.48 18.46
C THR A 17 12.25 -9.61 19.21
N GLY A 18 12.56 -9.78 20.50
CA GLY A 18 11.79 -10.67 21.36
C GLY A 18 10.31 -10.26 21.45
N HIS A 19 9.45 -11.19 21.87
CA HIS A 19 8.04 -10.91 22.08
C HIS A 19 7.85 -10.00 23.31
N GLU A 20 7.64 -8.71 23.07
CA GLU A 20 7.10 -7.79 24.07
C GLU A 20 5.57 -7.87 24.05
N HIS A 21 4.95 -7.95 25.24
CA HIS A 21 3.50 -8.04 25.38
C HIS A 21 2.85 -6.66 25.21
N ASP A 22 2.92 -6.13 23.99
CA ASP A 22 2.37 -4.83 23.58
C ASP A 22 1.29 -5.03 22.51
N ALA A 23 0.12 -4.40 22.70
CA ALA A 23 -0.99 -4.48 21.75
C ALA A 23 -0.63 -3.90 20.37
N TYR A 24 0.35 -2.98 20.29
CA TYR A 24 0.82 -2.37 19.04
C TYR A 24 1.96 -3.15 18.37
N ASN A 25 2.47 -4.20 19.03
CA ASN A 25 3.56 -5.03 18.55
C ASN A 25 3.27 -5.58 17.14
N ASN A 26 4.25 -5.47 16.24
CA ASN A 26 4.15 -5.89 14.85
C ASN A 26 4.89 -7.21 14.55
N GLN A 27 5.46 -7.91 15.53
CA GLN A 27 6.21 -9.16 15.35
C GLN A 27 5.33 -10.26 14.76
N ASP A 28 4.22 -10.60 15.42
CA ASP A 28 3.20 -11.49 14.89
C ASP A 28 1.91 -10.70 14.70
N GLN A 29 1.73 -10.11 13.52
CA GLN A 29 0.55 -9.28 13.26
C GLN A 29 -0.71 -10.14 13.23
N ARG A 30 -1.82 -9.56 13.70
CA ARG A 30 -3.16 -10.08 13.44
C ARG A 30 -3.40 -10.27 11.94
N ILE A 31 -4.27 -11.21 11.59
CA ILE A 31 -4.82 -11.25 10.24
C ILE A 31 -5.77 -10.06 10.02
N HIS A 32 -5.54 -9.31 8.95
CA HIS A 32 -6.26 -8.09 8.59
C HIS A 32 -6.35 -7.90 7.07
N MET A 33 -7.11 -6.89 6.68
CA MET A 33 -7.15 -6.31 5.33
C MET A 33 -6.64 -4.87 5.38
N ASP A 34 -6.09 -4.38 4.27
CA ASP A 34 -5.50 -3.04 4.16
C ASP A 34 -6.53 -1.97 3.73
N TYR A 35 -7.72 -2.33 3.27
CA TYR A 35 -8.64 -1.30 2.79
C TYR A 35 -8.95 -0.18 3.81
N PRO A 36 -9.06 -0.42 5.14
CA PRO A 36 -9.47 0.62 6.09
C PRO A 36 -8.47 1.77 6.25
N ASN A 37 -7.18 1.55 5.96
CA ASN A 37 -6.17 2.62 6.00
C ASN A 37 -5.83 3.19 4.62
N HIS A 38 -6.50 2.73 3.55
CA HIS A 38 -6.24 3.18 2.17
C HIS A 38 -7.43 3.87 1.53
N THR A 39 -8.66 3.48 1.87
CA THR A 39 -9.87 4.03 1.28
C THR A 39 -10.85 4.55 2.32
N LEU A 40 -11.51 5.66 1.98
CA LEU A 40 -12.61 6.23 2.77
C LEU A 40 -13.92 5.46 2.61
N THR A 41 -14.00 4.52 1.67
CA THR A 41 -15.21 3.76 1.36
C THR A 41 -15.00 2.26 1.61
N HIS A 42 -15.40 1.41 0.66
CA HIS A 42 -15.29 -0.03 0.73
C HIS A 42 -14.64 -0.54 -0.57
N PRO A 43 -13.88 -1.64 -0.53
CA PRO A 43 -13.35 -2.30 -1.72
C PRO A 43 -14.41 -2.52 -2.81
N PRO A 44 -14.08 -2.35 -4.10
CA PRO A 44 -15.02 -2.62 -5.18
C PRO A 44 -15.25 -4.12 -5.36
N LYS A 45 -16.14 -4.50 -6.28
CA LYS A 45 -16.34 -5.92 -6.66
C LYS A 45 -15.00 -6.59 -6.98
N TRP A 46 -14.90 -7.87 -6.67
CA TRP A 46 -13.64 -8.62 -6.77
C TRP A 46 -13.05 -8.63 -8.19
N ASP A 47 -13.90 -8.71 -9.21
CA ASP A 47 -13.56 -8.73 -10.64
C ASP A 47 -13.36 -7.33 -11.25
N ALA A 48 -13.57 -6.26 -10.48
CA ALA A 48 -13.36 -4.88 -10.90
C ALA A 48 -12.45 -4.12 -9.91
N PRO A 49 -11.18 -4.52 -9.72
CA PRO A 49 -10.27 -3.83 -8.83
C PRO A 49 -10.00 -2.39 -9.28
N GLU A 50 -9.92 -1.49 -8.31
CA GLU A 50 -9.58 -0.07 -8.51
C GLU A 50 -8.22 0.28 -7.93
N ALA A 51 -7.68 -0.57 -7.04
CA ALA A 51 -6.34 -0.47 -6.51
C ALA A 51 -5.74 -1.84 -6.21
N VAL A 52 -4.42 -1.84 -6.11
CA VAL A 52 -3.59 -2.99 -5.79
C VAL A 52 -2.46 -2.56 -4.88
N GLU A 53 -2.05 -3.47 -4.02
CA GLU A 53 -0.91 -3.34 -3.13
C GLU A 53 0.20 -4.29 -3.57
N ILE A 54 1.44 -3.83 -3.41
CA ILE A 54 2.63 -4.53 -3.86
C ILE A 54 3.65 -4.51 -2.74
N ILE A 55 4.04 -5.68 -2.25
CA ILE A 55 5.19 -5.81 -1.35
C ILE A 55 6.38 -6.31 -2.17
N VAL A 56 7.38 -5.45 -2.34
CA VAL A 56 8.69 -5.81 -2.88
C VAL A 56 9.61 -6.21 -1.73
N TYR A 57 10.00 -7.48 -1.66
CA TYR A 57 10.90 -7.95 -0.61
C TYR A 57 12.35 -7.57 -0.94
N LEU A 58 13.00 -6.83 -0.05
CA LEU A 58 14.39 -6.39 -0.21
C LEU A 58 15.37 -7.23 0.63
N SER A 59 14.84 -8.10 1.50
CA SER A 59 15.55 -9.14 2.26
C SER A 59 14.97 -10.53 1.92
N GLY A 60 15.77 -11.59 2.04
CA GLY A 60 15.31 -12.96 1.81
C GLY A 60 14.66 -13.61 3.05
N GLN A 61 13.64 -14.44 2.84
CA GLN A 61 12.96 -15.16 3.92
C GLN A 61 13.92 -16.09 4.69
N ALA A 62 14.83 -16.77 4.01
CA ALA A 62 15.74 -17.72 4.65
C ALA A 62 16.68 -17.05 5.67
N GLU A 63 16.97 -15.76 5.47
CA GLU A 63 17.86 -14.99 6.33
C GLU A 63 17.10 -14.29 7.47
N ALA A 64 15.96 -13.65 7.14
CA ALA A 64 15.24 -12.78 8.08
C ALA A 64 13.94 -13.38 8.63
N GLY A 65 13.40 -14.45 8.03
CA GLY A 65 12.06 -14.96 8.34
C GLY A 65 10.98 -14.00 7.80
N GLY A 66 9.95 -13.73 8.60
CA GLY A 66 9.02 -12.62 8.32
C GLY A 66 8.23 -12.75 7.03
N SER A 67 7.76 -13.97 6.71
CA SER A 67 6.88 -14.17 5.56
C SER A 67 5.60 -13.36 5.71
N THR A 68 5.06 -12.89 4.59
CA THR A 68 3.66 -12.46 4.60
C THR A 68 2.83 -13.73 4.50
N ALA A 69 1.96 -13.97 5.47
CA ALA A 69 0.93 -14.98 5.36
C ALA A 69 -0.30 -14.34 4.69
N VAL A 70 -0.83 -15.01 3.67
CA VAL A 70 -2.01 -14.56 2.91
C VAL A 70 -3.05 -15.66 2.94
N VAL A 71 -4.32 -15.30 2.97
CA VAL A 71 -5.40 -16.26 2.74
C VAL A 71 -5.80 -16.14 1.28
N PRO A 72 -5.70 -17.21 0.47
CA PRO A 72 -6.25 -17.19 -0.87
C PRO A 72 -7.78 -17.25 -0.80
N ARG A 73 -8.45 -16.43 -1.62
CA ARG A 73 -9.88 -16.54 -1.87
C ARG A 73 -10.17 -17.85 -2.61
N ALA A 74 -11.03 -18.69 -2.05
CA ALA A 74 -11.34 -20.02 -2.60
C ALA A 74 -12.33 -19.99 -3.77
N GLY A 75 -13.20 -18.96 -3.84
CA GLY A 75 -14.23 -18.83 -4.87
C GLY A 75 -15.14 -17.64 -4.63
N SER A 76 -16.21 -17.52 -5.43
CA SER A 76 -17.22 -16.45 -5.28
C SER A 76 -17.90 -16.47 -3.91
N ASP A 77 -18.12 -17.68 -3.39
CA ASP A 77 -18.95 -17.96 -2.21
C ASP A 77 -18.09 -18.14 -0.95
N ASP A 78 -16.82 -17.75 -1.00
CA ASP A 78 -15.93 -17.80 0.16
C ASP A 78 -16.39 -16.80 1.22
N GLU A 79 -16.99 -17.30 2.30
CA GLU A 79 -17.58 -16.50 3.38
C GLU A 79 -16.64 -15.44 3.96
N ALA A 80 -15.32 -15.68 3.96
CA ALA A 80 -14.36 -14.70 4.45
C ALA A 80 -14.23 -13.46 3.56
N TYR A 81 -14.62 -13.58 2.30
CA TYR A 81 -14.55 -12.53 1.27
C TYR A 81 -15.94 -12.00 0.90
N LEU A 82 -16.99 -12.45 1.58
CA LEU A 82 -18.31 -11.87 1.42
C LEU A 82 -18.39 -10.53 2.20
N PRO A 83 -19.03 -9.50 1.62
CA PRO A 83 -19.32 -8.26 2.34
C PRO A 83 -20.02 -8.53 3.68
N PRO A 84 -19.80 -7.69 4.71
CA PRO A 84 -19.26 -6.33 4.62
C PRO A 84 -17.76 -6.18 4.94
N LEU A 85 -16.99 -7.27 5.04
CA LEU A 85 -15.54 -7.26 5.30
C LEU A 85 -15.08 -6.56 6.60
N VAL A 86 -15.95 -6.49 7.61
CA VAL A 86 -15.72 -5.73 8.86
C VAL A 86 -15.02 -6.51 9.98
N HIS A 87 -14.43 -7.66 9.68
CA HIS A 87 -13.94 -8.60 10.71
C HIS A 87 -12.46 -8.40 11.09
N SER A 88 -11.87 -7.24 10.74
CA SER A 88 -10.49 -6.86 11.10
C SER A 88 -10.46 -5.85 12.25
N PRO A 89 -9.45 -5.89 13.13
CA PRO A 89 -9.25 -4.84 14.14
C PRO A 89 -8.98 -3.48 13.53
N GLY A 90 -9.63 -2.45 14.09
CA GLY A 90 -9.63 -1.08 13.56
C GLY A 90 -10.78 -0.77 12.61
N ILE A 91 -11.76 -1.68 12.44
CA ILE A 91 -12.97 -1.43 11.65
C ILE A 91 -14.19 -1.33 12.56
N GLY A 92 -15.00 -0.29 12.37
CA GLY A 92 -16.22 -0.07 13.13
C GLY A 92 -15.92 0.11 14.62
N ASP A 93 -16.55 -0.72 15.46
CA ASP A 93 -16.40 -0.73 16.91
C ASP A 93 -15.26 -1.63 17.42
N ILE A 94 -14.51 -2.28 16.52
CA ILE A 94 -13.43 -3.19 16.90
C ILE A 94 -12.15 -2.37 17.17
N PRO A 95 -11.59 -2.41 18.40
CA PRO A 95 -10.40 -1.65 18.73
C PRO A 95 -9.23 -2.08 17.85
N TRP A 96 -8.34 -1.14 17.55
CA TRP A 96 -7.12 -1.46 16.85
C TRP A 96 -6.15 -2.16 17.81
N ILE A 97 -5.78 -3.41 17.49
CA ILE A 97 -4.84 -4.24 18.24
C ILE A 97 -4.00 -4.95 17.19
N ASN A 98 -2.70 -4.72 17.12
CA ASN A 98 -1.82 -5.30 16.10
C ASN A 98 -1.33 -6.70 16.44
N ASP A 99 -1.00 -6.93 17.70
CA ASP A 99 -0.52 -8.23 18.17
C ASP A 99 -1.58 -9.31 17.98
N ARG A 100 -1.22 -10.40 17.31
CA ARG A 100 -2.14 -11.50 16.98
C ARG A 100 -2.79 -12.08 18.22
N SER A 101 -2.00 -12.44 19.24
CA SER A 101 -2.51 -13.16 20.41
C SER A 101 -3.53 -12.31 21.16
N GLN A 102 -3.24 -11.03 21.34
CA GLN A 102 -4.13 -10.08 22.00
C GLN A 102 -5.38 -9.79 21.15
N ALA A 103 -5.24 -9.62 19.83
CA ALA A 103 -6.37 -9.41 18.94
C ALA A 103 -7.33 -10.62 18.97
N GLU A 104 -6.83 -11.84 18.85
CA GLU A 104 -7.68 -13.03 18.89
C GLU A 104 -8.30 -13.24 20.27
N SER A 105 -7.56 -12.97 21.34
CA SER A 105 -8.11 -13.00 22.71
C SER A 105 -9.27 -12.01 22.88
N TRP A 106 -9.19 -10.83 22.26
CA TRP A 106 -10.27 -9.86 22.26
C TRP A 106 -11.49 -10.38 21.49
N PHE A 107 -11.31 -10.96 20.30
CA PHE A 107 -12.43 -11.53 19.53
C PHE A 107 -13.11 -12.69 20.24
N VAL A 108 -12.36 -13.59 20.87
CA VAL A 108 -12.94 -14.71 21.63
C VAL A 108 -13.85 -14.20 22.74
N ARG A 109 -13.46 -13.12 23.44
CA ARG A 109 -14.25 -12.55 24.54
C ARG A 109 -15.46 -11.75 24.06
N ASN A 110 -15.31 -10.97 22.99
CA ASN A 110 -16.29 -9.93 22.62
C ASN A 110 -17.14 -10.28 21.39
N LYS A 111 -16.61 -11.08 20.46
CA LYS A 111 -17.28 -11.43 19.18
C LYS A 111 -16.96 -12.90 18.80
N PRO A 112 -17.46 -13.90 19.55
CA PRO A 112 -17.04 -15.30 19.42
C PRO A 112 -17.33 -15.93 18.05
N GLU A 113 -18.42 -15.54 17.38
CA GLU A 113 -18.69 -16.01 16.00
C GLU A 113 -17.65 -15.48 15.00
N VAL A 114 -17.22 -14.21 15.15
CA VAL A 114 -16.12 -13.65 14.36
C VAL A 114 -14.80 -14.35 14.69
N ALA A 115 -14.57 -14.72 15.95
CA ALA A 115 -13.39 -15.49 16.34
C ALA A 115 -13.33 -16.86 15.62
N LYS A 116 -14.46 -17.54 15.42
CA LYS A 116 -14.51 -18.80 14.63
C LYS A 116 -14.10 -18.59 13.18
N LEU A 117 -14.63 -17.54 12.54
CA LEU A 117 -14.22 -17.14 11.18
C LEU A 117 -12.72 -16.85 11.13
N ARG A 118 -12.21 -16.01 12.03
CA ARG A 118 -10.78 -15.65 12.08
C ARG A 118 -9.89 -16.86 12.31
N ASN A 119 -10.30 -17.81 13.15
CA ASN A 119 -9.58 -19.07 13.32
C ASN A 119 -9.52 -19.88 12.01
N SER A 120 -10.60 -19.89 11.23
CA SER A 120 -10.61 -20.53 9.91
C SER A 120 -9.60 -19.88 8.95
N LEU A 121 -9.41 -18.56 9.01
CA LEU A 121 -8.40 -17.83 8.23
C LEU A 121 -6.99 -18.32 8.56
N TYR A 122 -6.62 -18.37 9.84
CA TYR A 122 -5.29 -18.86 10.25
C TYR A 122 -5.03 -20.31 9.85
N ARG A 123 -6.06 -21.18 9.84
CA ARG A 123 -5.90 -22.57 9.41
C ARG A 123 -5.59 -22.72 7.92
N ARG A 124 -5.97 -21.74 7.10
CA ARG A 124 -5.84 -21.81 5.63
C ARG A 124 -4.89 -20.78 5.03
N GLU A 125 -4.25 -19.96 5.86
CA GLU A 125 -3.25 -19.01 5.40
C GLU A 125 -2.07 -19.74 4.75
N LYS A 126 -1.50 -19.14 3.71
CA LYS A 126 -0.33 -19.61 3.01
C LYS A 126 0.79 -18.60 3.17
N TYR A 127 1.98 -19.10 3.44
CA TYR A 127 3.16 -18.29 3.68
C TYR A 127 3.87 -18.03 2.36
N THR A 128 4.23 -16.78 2.08
CA THR A 128 5.06 -16.47 0.92
C THR A 128 6.43 -17.12 1.06
N LYS A 129 6.94 -17.68 -0.04
CA LYS A 129 8.33 -18.14 -0.16
C LYS A 129 9.14 -17.13 -0.94
N HIS A 130 9.70 -16.13 -0.26
CA HIS A 130 10.27 -14.95 -0.91
C HIS A 130 11.80 -14.88 -0.80
N LYS A 131 12.43 -14.35 -1.84
CA LYS A 131 13.84 -13.92 -1.87
C LYS A 131 13.91 -12.42 -2.15
N LYS A 132 15.10 -11.82 -2.04
CA LYS A 132 15.31 -10.43 -2.45
C LYS A 132 14.86 -10.25 -3.91
N GLY A 133 14.04 -9.23 -4.16
CA GLY A 133 13.41 -8.95 -5.45
C GLY A 133 12.11 -9.71 -5.72
N SER A 134 11.69 -10.62 -4.83
CA SER A 134 10.34 -11.21 -4.92
C SER A 134 9.28 -10.14 -4.70
N VAL A 135 8.13 -10.30 -5.37
CA VAL A 135 6.99 -9.41 -5.28
C VAL A 135 5.75 -10.20 -4.84
N LEU A 136 5.04 -9.69 -3.84
CA LEU A 136 3.67 -10.08 -3.56
C LEU A 136 2.74 -9.00 -4.10
N PHE A 137 1.80 -9.39 -4.96
CA PHE A 137 0.83 -8.50 -5.61
C PHE A 137 -0.57 -8.92 -5.17
N TYR A 138 -1.34 -8.00 -4.57
CA TYR A 138 -2.63 -8.32 -3.96
C TYR A 138 -3.60 -7.14 -3.97
N ARG A 139 -4.88 -7.39 -3.67
CA ARG A 139 -5.88 -6.34 -3.47
C ARG A 139 -5.94 -5.96 -1.99
N HIS A 140 -6.35 -4.73 -1.68
CA HIS A 140 -6.50 -4.26 -0.28
C HIS A 140 -7.50 -5.06 0.56
N ASP A 141 -8.39 -5.83 -0.07
CA ASP A 141 -9.36 -6.73 0.56
C ASP A 141 -8.87 -8.20 0.65
N VAL A 142 -7.57 -8.44 0.51
CA VAL A 142 -6.98 -9.76 0.80
C VAL A 142 -6.59 -9.84 2.27
N TRP A 143 -7.14 -10.84 2.96
CA TRP A 143 -6.70 -11.22 4.30
C TRP A 143 -5.22 -11.61 4.31
N HIS A 144 -4.43 -10.93 5.12
CA HIS A 144 -3.01 -11.20 5.26
C HIS A 144 -2.46 -10.74 6.62
N ARG A 145 -1.19 -11.06 6.88
CA ARG A 145 -0.43 -10.60 8.05
C ARG A 145 1.07 -10.77 7.86
N GLY A 146 1.87 -9.94 8.52
CA GLY A 146 3.29 -10.19 8.70
C GLY A 146 3.56 -11.17 9.85
N THR A 147 4.39 -12.18 9.58
CA THR A 147 4.78 -13.19 10.58
C THR A 147 6.07 -12.79 11.32
N PRO A 148 6.46 -13.51 12.38
CA PRO A 148 7.71 -13.24 13.11
C PRO A 148 8.95 -13.36 12.23
N LEU A 149 9.96 -12.57 12.56
CA LEU A 149 11.30 -12.64 12.00
C LEU A 149 12.19 -13.58 12.85
N HIS A 150 13.33 -13.96 12.29
CA HIS A 150 14.41 -14.52 13.10
C HIS A 150 14.94 -13.46 14.07
N ARG A 151 15.31 -13.89 15.28
CA ARG A 151 15.84 -13.00 16.31
C ARG A 151 17.10 -12.29 15.80
N ASP A 152 17.25 -11.01 16.15
CA ASP A 152 18.41 -10.17 15.84
C ASP A 152 18.63 -9.96 14.32
N THR A 153 17.56 -10.09 13.52
CA THR A 153 17.57 -9.80 12.07
C THR A 153 16.72 -8.58 11.72
N VAL A 154 16.87 -8.07 10.49
CA VAL A 154 16.00 -7.04 9.93
C VAL A 154 15.52 -7.46 8.54
N ARG A 155 14.22 -7.30 8.28
CA ARG A 155 13.62 -7.50 6.96
C ARG A 155 13.24 -6.14 6.39
N PHE A 156 13.79 -5.82 5.23
CA PHE A 156 13.38 -4.67 4.43
C PHE A 156 12.36 -5.11 3.39
N ALA A 157 11.28 -4.34 3.27
CA ALA A 157 10.31 -4.46 2.20
C ALA A 157 9.86 -3.07 1.75
N GLN A 158 9.52 -2.92 0.48
CA GLN A 158 8.89 -1.71 -0.03
C GLN A 158 7.42 -2.01 -0.34
N ASN A 159 6.53 -1.24 0.28
CA ASN A 159 5.10 -1.29 0.00
C ASN A 159 4.77 -0.26 -1.07
N LEU A 160 4.07 -0.65 -2.12
CA LEU A 160 3.61 0.23 -3.19
C LEU A 160 2.11 0.04 -3.39
N THR A 161 1.36 1.14 -3.39
CA THR A 161 -0.04 1.12 -3.80
C THR A 161 -0.19 1.82 -5.15
N PHE A 162 -0.84 1.15 -6.10
CA PHE A 162 -1.34 1.78 -7.31
C PHE A 162 -2.86 1.76 -7.33
N ARG A 163 -3.47 2.88 -7.72
CA ARG A 163 -4.91 2.98 -7.96
C ARG A 163 -5.22 3.48 -9.37
N LYS A 164 -6.45 3.28 -9.82
CA LYS A 164 -7.00 4.01 -10.96
C LYS A 164 -7.07 5.51 -10.64
N ALA A 165 -6.78 6.35 -11.63
CA ALA A 165 -6.81 7.80 -11.48
C ALA A 165 -8.19 8.34 -11.05
N GLU A 166 -9.27 7.72 -11.54
CA GLU A 166 -10.66 8.05 -11.23
C GLU A 166 -11.12 7.67 -9.82
N ALA A 167 -10.42 6.73 -9.16
CA ALA A 167 -10.75 6.26 -7.81
C ALA A 167 -10.25 7.24 -6.73
N SER A 168 -10.79 8.46 -6.71
CA SER A 168 -10.33 9.56 -5.85
C SER A 168 -10.55 9.32 -4.35
N TRP A 169 -11.44 8.38 -3.98
CA TRP A 169 -11.69 7.94 -2.61
C TRP A 169 -10.59 7.06 -2.02
N ILE A 170 -9.60 6.65 -2.83
CA ILE A 170 -8.41 5.94 -2.38
C ILE A 170 -7.31 6.99 -2.15
N SER A 171 -6.94 7.17 -0.89
CA SER A 171 -6.11 8.28 -0.43
C SER A 171 -4.63 8.08 -0.74
N ASN A 172 -3.91 9.19 -0.92
CA ASN A 172 -2.45 9.19 -0.90
C ASN A 172 -1.99 9.02 0.56
N LEU A 173 -1.20 7.99 0.82
CA LEU A 173 -0.83 7.57 2.19
C LEU A 173 0.39 8.31 2.74
N HIS A 174 1.23 8.87 1.87
CA HIS A 174 2.42 9.62 2.26
C HIS A 174 2.14 11.10 2.52
N PRO A 175 3.01 11.79 3.29
CA PRO A 175 3.10 13.25 3.24
C PRO A 175 3.29 13.66 1.78
N GLY A 176 2.28 14.34 1.23
CA GLY A 176 2.10 14.46 -0.22
C GLY A 176 3.34 14.96 -0.95
N TRP A 177 3.48 14.55 -2.22
CA TRP A 177 4.65 14.83 -3.06
C TRP A 177 5.09 16.30 -3.03
N ALA A 178 4.13 17.24 -3.00
CA ALA A 178 4.40 18.66 -2.92
C ALA A 178 5.14 19.07 -1.63
N TRP A 179 4.85 18.44 -0.49
CA TRP A 179 5.55 18.72 0.77
C TRP A 179 7.00 18.23 0.74
N ALA A 180 7.28 17.15 0.00
CA ALA A 180 8.64 16.65 -0.20
C ALA A 180 9.53 17.58 -1.03
N MET A 181 8.95 18.57 -1.73
CA MET A 181 9.70 19.62 -2.46
C MET A 181 10.43 20.57 -1.51
N TYR A 182 9.98 20.76 -0.27
CA TYR A 182 10.67 21.65 0.67
C TYR A 182 12.00 21.08 1.22
N LYS A 183 12.55 20.03 0.62
CA LYS A 183 13.80 19.41 1.07
C LYS A 183 15.00 20.08 0.39
N PRO A 184 16.05 20.48 1.16
CA PRO A 184 17.21 21.19 0.60
C PRO A 184 17.96 20.45 -0.51
N ASP A 185 17.82 19.12 -0.58
CA ASP A 185 18.47 18.28 -1.59
C ASP A 185 17.76 18.30 -2.97
N LEU A 186 16.58 18.93 -3.07
CA LEU A 186 15.74 19.00 -4.27
C LEU A 186 15.40 17.62 -4.85
N ARG A 187 15.39 16.58 -4.00
CA ARG A 187 15.18 15.19 -4.44
C ARG A 187 13.88 15.04 -5.21
N MET A 188 12.80 15.64 -4.73
CA MET A 188 11.48 15.48 -5.32
C MET A 188 11.37 16.29 -6.62
N GLU A 189 11.96 17.48 -6.66
CA GLU A 189 12.00 18.31 -7.86
C GLU A 189 12.78 17.64 -8.99
N ARG A 190 13.94 17.06 -8.67
CA ARG A 190 14.75 16.29 -9.62
C ARG A 190 13.97 15.07 -10.12
N LEU A 191 13.28 14.37 -9.23
CA LEU A 191 12.42 13.25 -9.63
C LEU A 191 11.36 13.70 -10.65
N ILE A 192 10.65 14.80 -10.41
CA ILE A 192 9.66 15.32 -11.36
C ILE A 192 10.33 15.75 -12.67
N ALA A 193 11.38 16.56 -12.60
CA ALA A 193 12.06 17.10 -13.77
C ALA A 193 12.57 15.99 -14.70
N GLN A 194 13.17 14.94 -14.13
CA GLN A 194 13.88 13.89 -14.88
C GLN A 194 13.02 12.66 -15.21
N SER A 195 11.82 12.56 -14.64
CA SER A 195 10.89 11.48 -14.95
C SER A 195 10.33 11.60 -16.37
N THR A 196 10.01 10.46 -17.00
CA THR A 196 9.21 10.47 -18.24
C THR A 196 7.83 11.04 -17.98
N ILE A 197 7.10 11.35 -19.05
CA ILE A 197 5.71 11.83 -18.97
C ILE A 197 4.83 10.81 -18.23
N GLU A 198 4.99 9.52 -18.49
CA GLU A 198 4.25 8.44 -17.84
C GLU A 198 4.56 8.36 -16.34
N GLN A 199 5.85 8.42 -15.97
CA GLN A 199 6.30 8.38 -14.59
C GLN A 199 5.78 9.59 -13.79
N ARG A 200 5.89 10.80 -14.37
CA ARG A 200 5.30 12.02 -13.81
C ARG A 200 3.79 11.89 -13.63
N ALA A 201 3.09 11.38 -14.64
CA ALA A 201 1.64 11.24 -14.59
C ALA A 201 1.16 10.24 -13.52
N VAL A 202 1.93 9.17 -13.27
CA VAL A 202 1.69 8.25 -12.15
C VAL A 202 1.81 8.95 -10.79
N LEU A 203 2.67 9.96 -10.65
CA LEU A 203 2.77 10.78 -9.43
C LEU A 203 1.67 11.86 -9.33
N GLY A 204 0.75 11.92 -10.28
CA GLY A 204 -0.33 12.90 -10.33
C GLY A 204 0.04 14.21 -11.01
N PHE A 205 1.19 14.29 -11.68
CA PHE A 205 1.52 15.44 -12.52
C PHE A 205 0.65 15.41 -13.80
N PRO A 206 -0.05 16.50 -14.17
CA PRO A 206 -0.95 16.47 -15.33
C PRO A 206 -0.19 16.09 -16.62
N PRO A 207 -0.66 15.12 -17.42
CA PRO A 207 -0.01 14.77 -18.68
C PRO A 207 -0.19 15.88 -19.74
N PRO A 208 0.56 15.89 -20.85
CA PRO A 208 0.29 16.78 -21.98
C PRO A 208 -1.19 16.75 -22.41
N GLY A 209 -1.76 17.85 -22.89
CA GLY A 209 -3.18 17.90 -23.30
C GLY A 209 -4.21 17.84 -22.16
N ASP A 210 -3.78 17.76 -20.90
CA ASP A 210 -4.67 17.96 -19.75
C ASP A 210 -5.17 19.42 -19.70
N PRO A 211 -6.45 19.67 -19.35
CA PRO A 211 -7.01 21.02 -19.27
C PRO A 211 -6.31 21.97 -18.29
N ASN A 212 -5.44 21.46 -17.40
CA ASN A 212 -4.59 22.29 -16.56
C ASN A 212 -3.54 23.10 -17.35
N TRP A 213 -3.26 22.74 -18.60
CA TRP A 213 -2.21 23.37 -19.41
C TRP A 213 -2.72 24.45 -20.35
N ASP A 214 -1.99 25.55 -20.37
CA ASP A 214 -1.99 26.64 -21.34
C ASP A 214 -0.53 27.11 -21.58
N HIS A 215 -0.32 28.07 -22.47
CA HIS A 215 1.03 28.59 -22.75
C HIS A 215 1.75 29.14 -21.50
N GLU A 216 1.01 29.76 -20.59
CA GLU A 216 1.57 30.40 -19.40
C GLU A 216 1.97 29.37 -18.34
N THR A 217 1.06 28.45 -17.99
CA THR A 217 1.29 27.38 -17.01
C THR A 217 2.43 26.47 -17.41
N VAL A 218 2.59 26.14 -18.70
CA VAL A 218 3.76 25.39 -19.18
C VAL A 218 5.03 26.20 -18.95
N SER A 219 5.05 27.48 -19.30
CA SER A 219 6.20 28.37 -19.09
C SER A 219 6.56 28.54 -17.61
N TYR A 220 5.56 28.65 -16.73
CA TYR A 220 5.76 28.75 -15.28
C TYR A 220 6.31 27.46 -14.67
N VAL A 221 5.89 26.30 -15.17
CA VAL A 221 6.41 24.99 -14.75
C VAL A 221 7.82 24.77 -15.27
N GLU A 222 8.14 25.16 -16.50
CA GLU A 222 9.51 25.14 -17.01
C GLU A 222 10.43 26.02 -16.18
N ALA A 223 10.05 27.28 -15.89
CA ALA A 223 10.83 28.15 -15.02
C ALA A 223 11.12 27.53 -13.64
N ARG A 224 10.25 26.63 -13.16
CA ARG A 224 10.45 25.90 -11.91
C ARG A 224 11.41 24.71 -12.03
N TYR A 225 11.44 24.00 -13.16
CA TYR A 225 12.10 22.69 -13.26
C TYR A 225 13.14 22.55 -14.39
N GLU A 226 13.26 23.50 -15.32
CA GLU A 226 14.15 23.41 -16.50
C GLU A 226 15.61 23.24 -16.10
N SER A 227 16.05 23.96 -15.06
CA SER A 227 17.41 23.87 -14.52
C SER A 227 17.75 22.49 -13.94
N LEU A 228 16.73 21.65 -13.73
CA LEU A 228 16.85 20.28 -13.23
C LEU A 228 16.62 19.22 -14.34
N GLY A 229 16.35 19.65 -15.57
CA GLY A 229 16.20 18.79 -16.75
C GLY A 229 14.77 18.54 -17.21
N PHE A 230 13.78 19.35 -16.80
CA PHE A 230 12.41 19.24 -17.32
C PHE A 230 12.34 19.72 -18.77
N ASP A 231 11.70 18.91 -19.61
CA ASP A 231 11.36 19.25 -21.00
C ASP A 231 9.88 19.59 -21.12
N GLY A 232 9.58 20.87 -21.42
CA GLY A 232 8.23 21.37 -21.62
C GLY A 232 7.71 21.26 -23.04
N LEU A 233 8.55 20.91 -24.03
CA LEU A 233 8.14 20.83 -25.44
C LEU A 233 6.92 19.92 -25.66
N PRO A 234 6.84 18.70 -25.10
CA PRO A 234 5.67 17.83 -25.29
C PRO A 234 4.37 18.42 -24.76
N TYR A 235 4.44 19.29 -23.74
CA TYR A 235 3.27 19.94 -23.17
C TYR A 235 2.78 21.09 -24.06
N ARG A 236 3.71 21.87 -24.63
CA ARG A 236 3.39 22.94 -25.58
C ARG A 236 2.78 22.40 -26.87
N GLU A 237 3.32 21.31 -27.40
CA GLU A 237 2.83 20.68 -28.64
C GLU A 237 1.42 20.07 -28.50
N ALA A 238 0.99 19.80 -27.27
CA ALA A 238 -0.32 19.23 -26.97
C ALA A 238 -1.37 20.27 -26.56
N LEU A 239 -1.04 21.57 -26.60
CA LEU A 239 -2.01 22.65 -26.37
C LEU A 239 -3.02 22.71 -27.54
N PRO A 240 -4.28 23.08 -27.27
CA PRO A 240 -5.32 23.20 -28.28
C PRO A 240 -5.09 24.35 -29.28
#